data_AF-A0A9W6UBM3-F1
#
_entry.id   AF-A0A9W6UBM3-F1
#
_cell.length_a   1.000
_cell.length_b   1.000
_cell.length_c   1.000
_cell.angle_alpha   90.00
_cell.angle_beta   90.00
_cell.angle_gamma   90.00
#
_symmetry.space_group_name_H-M   'P 1'
#
loop_
_entity.id
_entity.type
_entity.pdbx_description
1 polymer ?
#
loop_
_entity_poly.entity_id
_entity_poly.type
_entity_poly.pdbx_seq_one_letter_code
_entity_poly.pdbx_strand_id
1 'polypeptide(L)'
;MYQTCFNNLQYPDKAPANAFQFPAHLMGGYKSQDAKVEREFGMTLDHLDTLLQKQKYLCRLCYCQLTADSASADRINNKLGHIDGNILVCCIKCNTARKDMSLKGFRYKKLLEFNSDRLVYSIDKEEKDIYAKIKANIAGGPSIIFNRYAKRNETKIRGGKLCKKIIGYDANALYLWALGNDMPCGQLTTIEAYDGIVEDIVADKIFGFLE
;
A
#
# COMPACT_ATOMS: atom_id res chain seq x y z
N MET A 1 -0.09 18.61 10.12
CA MET A 1 0.72 18.81 8.89
C MET A 1 0.83 17.46 8.16
N TYR A 2 -0.29 16.90 7.67
CA TYR A 2 -0.35 15.54 7.08
C TYR A 2 -0.96 15.51 5.67
N GLN A 3 -1.10 16.67 5.02
CA GLN A 3 -1.76 16.78 3.72
C GLN A 3 -0.81 16.53 2.54
N THR A 4 0.49 16.38 2.79
CA THR A 4 1.54 16.25 1.77
C THR A 4 1.74 14.83 1.24
N CYS A 5 1.16 13.80 1.87
CA CYS A 5 1.40 12.39 1.49
C CYS A 5 0.57 11.92 0.28
N PHE A 6 -0.38 12.72 -0.22
CA PHE A 6 -1.27 12.32 -1.33
C PHE A 6 -1.01 13.05 -2.64
N ASN A 7 -0.01 13.92 -2.71
CA ASN A 7 0.26 14.73 -3.90
C ASN A 7 0.82 13.91 -5.08
N ASN A 8 1.39 12.73 -4.81
CA ASN A 8 2.05 11.88 -5.80
C ASN A 8 1.36 10.51 -6.01
N LEU A 9 0.05 10.41 -5.73
CA LEU A 9 -0.70 9.17 -5.97
C LEU A 9 -0.67 8.79 -7.45
N GLN A 10 -0.23 7.58 -7.73
CA GLN A 10 -0.25 6.98 -9.05
C GLN A 10 -1.60 6.33 -9.30
N TYR A 11 -1.97 6.20 -10.58
CA TYR A 11 -3.18 5.50 -10.99
C TYR A 11 -2.81 4.21 -11.71
N PRO A 12 -3.62 3.14 -11.57
CA PRO A 12 -3.45 1.93 -12.35
C PRO A 12 -3.48 2.23 -13.86
N ASP A 13 -2.73 1.43 -14.61
CA ASP A 13 -2.79 1.45 -16.07
C ASP A 13 -4.22 1.20 -16.55
N LYS A 14 -4.58 1.85 -17.66
CA LYS A 14 -5.90 1.81 -18.30
C LYS A 14 -5.83 1.28 -19.73
N ALA A 15 -4.83 0.44 -20.01
CA ALA A 15 -4.74 -0.32 -21.24
C ALA A 15 -6.03 -1.14 -21.44
N PRO A 16 -6.73 -1.02 -22.60
CA PRO A 16 -7.97 -1.75 -22.85
C PRO A 16 -7.80 -3.27 -22.73
N ALA A 17 -8.84 -3.98 -22.30
CA ALA A 17 -8.89 -5.44 -22.38
C ALA A 17 -9.54 -5.93 -23.69
N ASN A 18 -9.47 -7.24 -23.92
CA ASN A 18 -10.13 -7.87 -25.06
C ASN A 18 -11.66 -7.72 -24.97
N ALA A 19 -12.29 -7.46 -26.11
CA ALA A 19 -13.74 -7.32 -26.18
C ALA A 19 -14.46 -8.65 -25.90
N PHE A 20 -15.55 -8.57 -25.13
CA PHE A 20 -16.46 -9.69 -24.88
C PHE A 20 -17.88 -9.19 -24.61
N GLN A 21 -18.86 -10.08 -24.66
CA GLN A 21 -20.24 -9.80 -24.27
C GLN A 21 -20.50 -10.21 -22.82
N PHE A 22 -21.32 -9.44 -22.11
CA PHE A 22 -21.64 -9.72 -20.72
C PHE A 22 -22.38 -11.06 -20.60
N PRO A 23 -22.00 -11.95 -19.66
CA PRO A 23 -22.59 -13.28 -19.57
C PRO A 23 -24.07 -13.24 -19.18
N ALA A 24 -24.95 -13.63 -20.11
CA ALA A 24 -26.41 -13.61 -19.92
C ALA A 24 -26.89 -14.45 -18.73
N HIS A 25 -26.20 -15.54 -18.40
CA HIS A 25 -26.57 -16.44 -17.30
C HIS A 25 -26.51 -15.75 -15.92
N LEU A 26 -25.74 -14.67 -15.76
CA LEU A 26 -25.62 -13.94 -14.48
C LEU A 26 -26.87 -13.11 -14.14
N MET A 27 -27.70 -12.78 -15.14
CA MET A 27 -28.88 -11.91 -14.98
C MET A 27 -29.86 -12.43 -13.93
N GLY A 28 -30.08 -13.76 -13.89
CA GLY A 28 -30.98 -14.39 -12.93
C GLY A 28 -30.56 -14.17 -11.48
N GLY A 29 -29.25 -14.13 -11.23
CA GLY A 29 -28.68 -13.86 -9.91
C GLY A 29 -29.01 -12.45 -9.42
N TYR A 30 -28.81 -11.44 -10.26
CA TYR A 30 -29.10 -10.04 -9.91
C TYR A 30 -30.59 -9.80 -9.67
N LYS A 31 -31.45 -10.37 -10.52
CA LYS A 31 -32.90 -10.30 -10.35
C LYS A 31 -33.36 -10.88 -9.00
N SER A 32 -32.80 -12.03 -8.63
CA SER A 32 -33.11 -12.70 -7.35
C SER A 32 -32.65 -11.87 -6.15
N GLN A 33 -31.47 -11.23 -6.25
CA GLN A 33 -30.94 -10.36 -5.20
C GLN A 33 -31.80 -9.12 -4.96
N ASP A 34 -32.31 -8.50 -6.02
CA ASP A 34 -33.16 -7.32 -5.90
C ASP A 34 -34.56 -7.68 -5.40
N ALA A 35 -35.14 -8.77 -5.89
CA ALA A 35 -36.44 -9.26 -5.43
C ALA A 35 -36.44 -9.55 -3.92
N LYS A 36 -35.35 -10.13 -3.38
CA LYS A 36 -35.22 -10.48 -1.94
C LYS A 36 -35.38 -9.27 -1.00
N VAL A 37 -35.06 -8.08 -1.47
CA VAL A 37 -35.11 -6.83 -0.69
C VAL A 37 -35.99 -5.78 -1.36
N GLU A 38 -36.93 -6.24 -2.20
CA GLU A 38 -37.96 -5.42 -2.85
C GLU A 38 -37.42 -4.22 -3.65
N ARG A 39 -36.32 -4.41 -4.37
CA ARG A 39 -35.75 -3.40 -5.26
C ARG A 39 -36.14 -3.65 -6.72
N GLU A 40 -36.28 -2.56 -7.48
CA GLU A 40 -36.61 -2.61 -8.91
C GLU A 40 -35.51 -3.26 -9.74
N PHE A 41 -35.89 -4.13 -10.67
CA PHE A 41 -34.97 -4.73 -11.63
C PHE A 41 -35.38 -4.35 -13.06
N GLY A 42 -34.48 -3.70 -13.78
CA GLY A 42 -34.70 -3.19 -15.13
C GLY A 42 -33.42 -3.05 -15.95
N MET A 43 -32.35 -3.76 -15.58
CA MET A 43 -31.12 -3.76 -16.36
C MET A 43 -31.24 -4.61 -17.63
N THR A 44 -30.61 -4.18 -18.72
CA THR A 44 -30.57 -4.93 -19.99
C THR A 44 -29.16 -5.41 -20.34
N LEU A 45 -29.06 -6.51 -21.09
CA LEU A 45 -27.76 -7.02 -21.57
C LEU A 45 -27.10 -6.01 -22.53
N ASP A 46 -27.89 -5.40 -23.41
CA ASP A 46 -27.41 -4.36 -24.33
C ASP A 46 -26.81 -3.16 -23.57
N HIS A 47 -27.40 -2.78 -22.43
CA HIS A 47 -26.84 -1.75 -21.57
C HIS A 47 -25.51 -2.18 -20.94
N LEU A 48 -25.40 -3.42 -20.46
CA LEU A 48 -24.15 -3.95 -19.90
C LEU A 48 -23.03 -4.02 -20.94
N ASP A 49 -23.34 -4.44 -22.17
CA ASP A 49 -22.38 -4.47 -23.28
C ASP A 49 -21.95 -3.06 -23.69
N THR A 50 -22.89 -2.11 -23.73
CA THR A 50 -22.59 -0.69 -23.92
C THR A 50 -21.68 -0.14 -22.81
N LEU A 51 -21.90 -0.55 -21.56
CA LEU A 51 -21.06 -0.17 -20.43
C LEU A 51 -19.66 -0.78 -20.53
N LEU A 52 -19.53 -2.05 -20.92
CA LEU A 52 -18.24 -2.71 -21.15
C LEU A 52 -17.40 -1.96 -22.19
N GLN A 53 -18.01 -1.64 -23.34
CA GLN A 53 -17.36 -0.86 -24.40
C GLN A 53 -16.91 0.52 -23.90
N LYS A 54 -17.81 1.27 -23.23
CA LYS A 54 -17.50 2.59 -22.65
C LYS A 54 -16.39 2.54 -21.59
N GLN A 55 -16.27 1.41 -20.90
CA GLN A 55 -15.27 1.19 -19.85
C GLN A 55 -13.98 0.53 -20.38
N LYS A 56 -13.87 0.31 -21.70
CA LYS A 56 -12.72 -0.36 -22.34
C LYS A 56 -12.47 -1.77 -21.77
N TYR A 57 -13.55 -2.44 -21.35
CA TYR A 57 -13.50 -3.76 -20.73
C TYR A 57 -12.63 -3.81 -19.46
N LEU A 58 -12.57 -2.70 -18.73
CA LEU A 58 -11.86 -2.59 -17.45
C LEU A 58 -12.82 -2.50 -16.28
N CYS A 59 -12.40 -3.05 -15.14
CA CYS A 59 -13.12 -2.86 -13.89
C CYS A 59 -13.18 -1.38 -13.54
N ARG A 60 -14.38 -0.82 -13.38
CA ARG A 60 -14.53 0.62 -13.08
C ARG A 60 -14.12 1.03 -11.65
N LEU A 61 -13.69 0.06 -10.83
CA LEU A 61 -13.24 0.26 -9.45
C LEU A 61 -11.71 0.12 -9.29
N CYS A 62 -11.10 -0.90 -9.88
CA CYS A 62 -9.66 -1.16 -9.78
C CYS A 62 -8.89 -1.14 -11.10
N TYR A 63 -9.56 -0.96 -12.24
CA TYR A 63 -9.00 -0.96 -13.60
C TYR A 63 -8.35 -2.27 -14.05
N CYS A 64 -8.51 -3.39 -13.33
CA CYS A 64 -8.08 -4.68 -13.87
C CYS A 64 -8.85 -5.01 -15.16
N GLN A 65 -8.17 -5.70 -16.09
CA GLN A 65 -8.78 -6.20 -17.30
C GLN A 65 -9.87 -7.21 -16.97
N LEU A 66 -11.04 -7.05 -17.60
CA LEU A 66 -12.18 -7.95 -17.41
C LEU A 66 -12.21 -8.99 -18.51
N THR A 67 -12.63 -10.18 -18.12
CA THR A 67 -13.11 -11.27 -18.96
C THR A 67 -14.56 -11.60 -18.60
N ALA A 68 -15.21 -12.40 -19.45
CA ALA A 68 -16.54 -12.95 -19.20
C ALA A 68 -16.68 -13.58 -17.80
N ASP A 69 -15.65 -14.30 -17.33
CA ASP A 69 -15.69 -14.99 -16.03
C ASP A 69 -15.45 -14.07 -14.84
N SER A 70 -14.84 -12.91 -15.07
CA SER A 70 -14.45 -11.98 -14.00
C SER A 70 -15.41 -10.80 -13.83
N ALA A 71 -16.23 -10.52 -14.85
CA ALA A 71 -17.09 -9.34 -14.90
C ALA A 71 -18.32 -9.48 -14.02
N SER A 72 -18.77 -8.36 -13.46
CA SER A 72 -19.93 -8.28 -12.60
C SER A 72 -20.62 -6.92 -12.78
N ALA A 73 -21.95 -6.92 -12.72
CA ALA A 73 -22.74 -5.70 -12.62
C ALA A 73 -22.85 -5.29 -11.15
N ASP A 74 -22.46 -4.06 -10.84
CA ASP A 74 -22.49 -3.50 -9.50
C ASP A 74 -23.31 -2.21 -9.47
N ARG A 75 -24.05 -2.01 -8.39
CA ARG A 75 -24.98 -0.90 -8.24
C ARG A 75 -24.23 0.38 -7.90
N ILE A 76 -24.57 1.47 -8.56
CA ILE A 76 -24.01 2.80 -8.25
C ILE A 76 -24.56 3.29 -6.91
N ASN A 77 -25.88 3.22 -6.75
CA ASN A 77 -26.58 3.48 -5.51
C ASN A 77 -27.13 2.16 -4.95
N ASN A 78 -26.64 1.77 -3.78
CA ASN A 78 -27.04 0.53 -3.10
C ASN A 78 -28.49 0.51 -2.60
N LYS A 79 -29.14 1.68 -2.52
CA LYS A 79 -30.57 1.80 -2.16
C LYS A 79 -31.49 1.48 -3.33
N LEU A 80 -31.00 1.61 -4.56
CA LEU A 80 -31.74 1.32 -5.78
C LEU A 80 -31.41 -0.10 -6.25
N GLY A 81 -32.28 -0.69 -7.06
CA GLY A 81 -32.03 -1.99 -7.67
C GLY A 81 -31.19 -1.90 -8.93
N HIS A 82 -31.05 -3.02 -9.63
CA HIS A 82 -30.32 -3.07 -10.87
C HIS A 82 -31.20 -2.58 -12.03
N ILE A 83 -31.14 -1.27 -12.27
CA ILE A 83 -31.82 -0.57 -13.37
C ILE A 83 -30.79 0.11 -14.26
N ASP A 84 -31.09 0.24 -15.56
CA ASP A 84 -30.24 0.97 -16.48
C ASP A 84 -29.98 2.40 -15.95
N GLY A 85 -28.72 2.82 -15.93
CA GLY A 85 -28.28 4.08 -15.32
C GLY A 85 -27.90 4.00 -13.83
N ASN A 86 -28.25 2.94 -13.09
CA ASN A 86 -27.77 2.67 -11.73
C ASN A 86 -26.69 1.57 -11.68
N ILE A 87 -26.12 1.18 -12.82
CA ILE A 87 -25.14 0.09 -12.91
C ILE A 87 -23.78 0.59 -13.38
N LEU A 88 -22.73 0.00 -12.82
CA LEU A 88 -21.39 -0.02 -13.39
C LEU A 88 -20.94 -1.47 -13.60
N VAL A 89 -19.92 -1.66 -14.45
CA VAL A 89 -19.30 -2.97 -14.60
C VAL A 89 -17.98 -2.98 -13.81
N CYS A 90 -17.78 -3.99 -13.00
CA CYS A 90 -16.57 -4.16 -12.20
C CYS A 90 -16.20 -5.64 -12.13
N CYS A 91 -15.03 -5.95 -11.57
CA CYS A 91 -14.67 -7.35 -11.33
C CYS A 91 -15.42 -7.89 -10.11
N ILE A 92 -15.71 -9.19 -10.09
CA ILE A 92 -16.38 -9.88 -8.98
C ILE A 92 -15.70 -9.57 -7.63
N LYS A 93 -14.36 -9.56 -7.60
CA LYS A 93 -13.58 -9.23 -6.39
C LYS A 93 -13.92 -7.84 -5.83
N CYS A 94 -14.06 -6.84 -6.70
CA CYS A 94 -14.41 -5.48 -6.27
C CYS A 94 -15.87 -5.38 -5.85
N ASN A 95 -16.79 -6.01 -6.59
CA ASN A 95 -18.22 -6.03 -6.24
C ASN A 95 -18.43 -6.57 -4.82
N THR A 96 -17.90 -7.77 -4.55
CA THR A 96 -17.99 -8.43 -3.25
C THR A 96 -17.33 -7.62 -2.14
N ALA A 97 -16.18 -7.00 -2.40
CA ALA A 97 -15.46 -6.20 -1.41
C ALA A 97 -16.10 -4.84 -1.12
N ARG A 98 -16.84 -4.25 -2.08
CA ARG A 98 -17.47 -2.93 -1.91
C ARG A 98 -18.63 -2.97 -0.92
N LYS A 99 -19.40 -4.06 -0.91
CA LYS A 99 -20.60 -4.21 -0.07
C LYS A 99 -21.53 -2.98 -0.21
N ASP A 100 -21.81 -2.28 0.88
CA ASP A 100 -22.65 -1.10 0.94
C ASP A 100 -21.88 0.23 0.81
N MET A 101 -20.55 0.19 0.77
CA MET A 101 -19.69 1.38 0.69
C MET A 101 -19.97 2.20 -0.57
N SER A 102 -20.00 3.53 -0.43
CA SER A 102 -20.17 4.42 -1.59
C SER A 102 -19.08 4.20 -2.64
N LEU A 103 -19.42 4.36 -3.92
CA LEU A 103 -18.43 4.24 -5.01
C LEU A 103 -17.23 5.16 -4.84
N LYS A 104 -17.46 6.40 -4.38
CA LYS A 104 -16.40 7.36 -4.16
C LYS A 104 -15.44 6.87 -3.08
N GLY A 105 -15.98 6.41 -1.94
CA GLY A 105 -15.18 5.85 -0.85
C GLY A 105 -14.40 4.61 -1.29
N PHE A 106 -15.04 3.69 -2.01
CA PHE A 106 -14.37 2.47 -2.45
C PHE A 106 -13.31 2.71 -3.52
N ARG A 107 -13.54 3.61 -4.47
CA ARG A 107 -12.51 4.03 -5.44
C ARG A 107 -11.32 4.68 -4.75
N TYR A 108 -11.56 5.51 -3.73
CA TYR A 108 -10.49 6.09 -2.93
C TYR A 108 -9.70 5.00 -2.19
N LYS A 109 -10.40 4.04 -1.55
CA LYS A 109 -9.77 2.88 -0.93
C LYS A 109 -8.89 2.10 -1.92
N LYS A 110 -9.40 1.81 -3.13
CA LYS A 110 -8.62 1.11 -4.19
C LYS A 110 -7.41 1.91 -4.67
N LEU A 111 -7.53 3.24 -4.73
CA LEU A 111 -6.41 4.12 -5.06
C LEU A 111 -5.32 4.07 -3.98
N LEU A 112 -5.71 4.05 -2.70
CA LEU A 112 -4.76 3.90 -1.60
C LEU A 112 -4.11 2.52 -1.59
N GLU A 113 -4.88 1.45 -1.81
CA GLU A 113 -4.35 0.09 -1.94
C GLU A 113 -3.33 -0.04 -3.08
N PHE A 114 -3.56 0.63 -4.22
CA PHE A 114 -2.61 0.64 -5.34
C PHE A 114 -1.30 1.39 -5.03
N ASN A 115 -1.35 2.34 -4.10
CA ASN A 115 -0.20 3.13 -3.68
C ASN A 115 0.30 2.73 -2.29
N SER A 116 -0.01 1.53 -1.80
CA SER A 116 0.32 1.14 -0.43
C SER A 116 1.83 1.14 -0.14
N ASP A 117 2.65 0.95 -1.17
CA ASP A 117 4.11 1.04 -1.15
C ASP A 117 4.65 2.49 -1.11
N ARG A 118 3.78 3.50 -1.29
CA ARG A 118 4.13 4.93 -1.36
C ARG A 118 3.47 5.77 -0.27
N LEU A 119 2.72 5.13 0.61
CA LEU A 119 1.95 5.80 1.66
C LEU A 119 2.63 5.62 3.02
N VAL A 120 2.59 6.69 3.80
CA VAL A 120 2.94 6.64 5.23
C VAL A 120 1.69 6.25 5.99
N TYR A 121 1.73 5.08 6.63
CA TYR A 121 0.65 4.61 7.48
C TYR A 121 0.91 5.02 8.92
N SER A 122 -0.14 5.47 9.60
CA SER A 122 -0.13 5.56 11.05
C SER A 122 -0.08 4.14 11.61
N ILE A 123 0.77 3.93 12.61
CA ILE A 123 0.73 2.71 13.42
C ILE A 123 -0.49 2.81 14.32
N ASP A 124 -1.41 1.85 14.24
CA ASP A 124 -2.65 1.87 14.99
C ASP A 124 -2.72 0.73 16.04
N LYS A 125 -3.93 0.52 16.59
CA LYS A 125 -4.13 -0.44 17.67
C LYS A 125 -3.95 -1.89 17.20
N GLU A 126 -4.22 -2.15 15.92
CA GLU A 126 -4.07 -3.48 15.31
C GLU A 126 -2.59 -3.88 15.22
N GLU A 127 -1.67 -2.94 14.98
CA GLU A 127 -0.23 -3.20 14.92
C GLU A 127 0.51 -2.94 16.25
N LYS A 128 -0.20 -2.86 17.38
CA LYS A 128 0.39 -2.53 18.69
C LYS A 128 1.55 -3.46 19.06
N ASP A 129 1.46 -4.75 18.75
CA ASP A 129 2.48 -5.73 19.08
C ASP A 129 3.76 -5.51 18.26
N ILE A 130 3.61 -5.24 16.95
CA ILE A 130 4.73 -4.90 16.07
C ILE A 130 5.36 -3.58 16.51
N TYR A 131 4.54 -2.57 16.86
CA TYR A 131 5.01 -1.30 17.40
C TYR A 131 5.87 -1.49 18.66
N ALA A 132 5.44 -2.33 19.60
CA ALA A 132 6.18 -2.59 20.82
C ALA A 132 7.56 -3.21 20.52
N LYS A 133 7.61 -4.17 19.60
CA LYS A 133 8.86 -4.81 19.14
C LYS A 133 9.81 -3.82 18.47
N ILE A 134 9.30 -3.00 17.55
CA ILE A 134 10.07 -1.92 16.91
C ILE A 134 10.61 -0.97 17.98
N LYS A 135 9.75 -0.53 18.90
CA LYS A 135 10.12 0.44 19.94
C LYS A 135 11.20 -0.07 20.88
N ALA A 136 11.18 -1.36 21.21
CA ALA A 136 12.20 -2.00 22.03
C ALA A 136 13.58 -2.04 21.35
N ASN A 137 13.61 -2.08 20.01
CA ASN A 137 14.83 -2.15 19.22
C ASN A 137 15.30 -0.78 18.68
N ILE A 138 14.57 0.31 18.92
CA ILE A 138 15.03 1.66 18.59
C ILE A 138 16.14 2.06 19.55
N ALA A 139 17.36 2.19 19.03
CA ALA A 139 18.50 2.75 19.75
C ALA A 139 18.67 4.26 19.46
N GLY A 140 19.18 5.00 20.43
CA GLY A 140 19.60 6.38 20.25
C GLY A 140 20.96 6.50 19.55
N GLY A 141 21.45 7.73 19.44
CA GLY A 141 22.80 7.98 18.93
C GLY A 141 23.87 7.25 19.77
N PRO A 142 24.88 6.63 19.14
CA PRO A 142 25.95 5.98 19.87
C PRO A 142 26.73 7.01 20.68
N SER A 143 26.76 6.84 22.00
CA SER A 143 27.64 7.62 22.89
C SER A 143 28.87 6.78 23.21
N ILE A 144 30.01 7.20 22.67
CA ILE A 144 31.29 6.53 22.92
C ILE A 144 31.97 7.21 24.10
N ILE A 145 32.18 6.46 25.19
CA ILE A 145 33.06 6.89 26.28
C ILE A 145 34.50 6.61 25.85
N PHE A 146 35.32 7.66 25.76
CA PHE A 146 36.73 7.53 25.47
C PHE A 146 37.49 6.99 26.69
N ASN A 147 37.67 5.67 26.75
CA ASN A 147 38.45 5.02 27.81
C ASN A 147 39.97 5.28 27.70
N ARG A 148 40.44 5.90 26.61
CA ARG A 148 41.86 6.17 26.37
C ARG A 148 42.12 7.67 26.35
N TYR A 149 42.97 8.12 27.28
CA TYR A 149 43.48 9.48 27.29
C TYR A 149 44.64 9.63 26.31
N ALA A 150 44.57 10.64 25.45
CA ALA A 150 45.66 11.02 24.56
C ALA A 150 45.95 12.51 24.68
N LYS A 151 47.21 12.85 24.95
CA LYS A 151 47.71 14.22 25.00
C LYS A 151 48.81 14.44 23.97
N ARG A 152 48.70 15.58 23.30
CA ARG A 152 49.66 16.03 22.30
C ARG A 152 51.06 16.10 22.91
N ASN A 153 52.05 15.57 22.19
CA ASN A 153 53.46 15.47 22.54
C ASN A 153 53.78 14.65 23.81
N GLU A 154 52.81 13.95 24.39
CA GLU A 154 53.02 13.15 25.61
C GLU A 154 52.63 11.69 25.41
N THR A 155 51.40 11.43 24.92
CA THR A 155 50.92 10.06 24.74
C THR A 155 51.54 9.42 23.49
N LYS A 156 52.07 8.21 23.64
CA LYS A 156 52.45 7.34 22.52
C LYS A 156 51.23 6.55 22.05
N ILE A 157 50.88 6.71 20.77
CA ILE A 157 49.78 6.00 20.11
C ILE A 157 50.27 4.67 19.53
N ARG A 158 49.37 3.92 18.86
CA ARG A 158 49.66 2.61 18.24
C ARG A 158 50.98 2.66 17.43
N GLY A 159 51.88 1.72 17.71
CA GLY A 159 53.22 1.67 17.11
C GLY A 159 54.25 2.59 17.75
N GLY A 160 54.03 3.07 18.98
CA GLY A 160 55.01 3.86 19.75
C GLY A 160 55.19 5.30 19.26
N LYS A 161 54.43 5.73 18.25
CA LYS A 161 54.51 7.07 17.66
C LYS A 161 53.97 8.11 18.63
N LEU A 162 54.61 9.27 18.72
CA LEU A 162 54.15 10.35 19.59
C LEU A 162 52.92 11.04 18.98
N CYS A 163 51.87 11.24 19.76
CA CYS A 163 50.69 12.00 19.33
C CYS A 163 51.08 13.47 19.02
N LYS A 164 50.76 13.98 17.82
CA LYS A 164 51.12 15.36 17.41
C LYS A 164 49.95 16.31 17.26
N LYS A 165 48.75 15.81 16.99
CA LYS A 165 47.54 16.60 16.80
C LYS A 165 46.32 15.76 17.14
N ILE A 166 45.31 16.40 17.71
CA ILE A 166 43.99 15.82 17.99
C ILE A 166 43.00 16.66 17.16
N ILE A 167 42.14 16.00 16.39
CA ILE A 167 41.11 16.64 15.56
C ILE A 167 39.79 15.99 15.89
N GLY A 168 38.78 16.79 16.22
CA GLY A 168 37.39 16.34 16.32
C GLY A 168 36.68 16.67 15.02
N TYR A 169 35.89 15.71 14.52
CA TYR A 169 34.95 15.93 13.42
C TYR A 169 33.54 15.77 13.97
N ASP A 170 32.63 16.59 13.46
CA ASP A 170 31.20 16.51 13.76
C ASP A 170 30.42 16.55 12.44
N ALA A 171 29.30 15.85 12.42
CA ALA A 171 28.41 15.81 11.28
C ALA A 171 27.43 16.98 11.33
N ASN A 172 27.35 17.75 10.24
CA ASN A 172 26.35 18.80 10.13
C ASN A 172 24.96 18.17 10.00
N ALA A 173 24.12 18.37 11.03
CA ALA A 173 22.71 17.97 11.02
C ALA A 173 22.47 16.48 10.68
N LEU A 174 23.21 15.58 11.33
CA LEU A 174 23.21 14.13 11.07
C LEU A 174 21.80 13.53 10.85
N TYR A 175 20.86 13.79 11.76
CA TYR A 175 19.50 13.24 11.65
C TYR A 175 18.71 13.81 10.48
N LEU A 176 18.88 15.10 10.16
CA LEU A 176 18.19 15.70 9.02
C LEU A 176 18.72 15.15 7.69
N TRP A 177 20.03 14.93 7.61
CA TRP A 177 20.63 14.24 6.47
C TRP A 177 20.10 12.81 6.34
N ALA A 178 20.06 12.04 7.44
CA ALA A 178 19.52 10.68 7.44
C ALA A 178 18.05 10.64 7.00
N LEU A 179 17.21 11.54 7.49
CA LEU A 179 15.80 11.67 7.08
C LEU A 179 15.61 12.05 5.60
N GLY A 180 16.63 12.60 4.95
CA GLY A 180 16.61 12.93 3.52
C GLY A 180 16.96 11.76 2.59
N ASN A 181 17.35 10.60 3.14
CA ASN A 181 17.62 9.38 2.38
C ASN A 181 16.35 8.51 2.27
N ASP A 182 16.46 7.37 1.57
CA ASP A 182 15.38 6.40 1.51
C ASP A 182 15.05 5.87 2.91
N MET A 183 13.78 6.02 3.30
CA MET A 183 13.26 5.60 4.60
C MET A 183 12.21 4.51 4.39
N PRO A 184 12.17 3.48 5.25
CA PRO A 184 11.12 2.47 5.18
C PRO A 184 9.74 3.11 5.37
N CYS A 185 8.81 2.79 4.47
CA CYS A 185 7.42 3.22 4.50
C CYS A 185 6.50 2.05 4.15
N GLY A 186 5.18 2.28 4.17
CA GLY A 186 4.18 1.22 3.96
C GLY A 186 3.65 0.61 5.26
N GLN A 187 2.89 -0.48 5.11
CA GLN A 187 2.30 -1.21 6.24
C GLN A 187 3.33 -2.10 6.93
N LEU A 188 3.23 -2.22 8.25
CA LEU A 188 4.07 -3.11 9.03
C LEU A 188 3.65 -4.57 8.79
N THR A 189 4.61 -5.44 8.54
CA THR A 189 4.39 -6.87 8.31
C THR A 189 5.36 -7.71 9.12
N THR A 190 4.92 -8.91 9.50
CA THR A 190 5.77 -9.95 10.11
C THR A 190 6.00 -11.06 9.10
N ILE A 191 7.23 -11.54 8.99
CA ILE A 191 7.58 -12.72 8.22
C ILE A 191 8.23 -13.75 9.14
N GLU A 192 8.05 -15.03 8.83
CA GLU A 192 8.78 -16.10 9.51
C GLU A 192 10.27 -16.04 9.14
N ALA A 193 11.14 -16.27 10.12
CA ALA A 193 12.57 -16.34 9.88
C ALA A 193 12.91 -17.54 8.98
N TYR A 194 13.88 -17.35 8.09
CA TYR A 194 14.32 -18.37 7.14
C TYR A 194 15.85 -18.40 7.04
N ASP A 195 16.39 -19.53 6.58
CA ASP A 195 17.83 -19.70 6.36
C ASP A 195 18.30 -18.70 5.29
N GLY A 196 19.21 -17.79 5.66
CA GLY A 196 19.69 -16.72 4.78
C GLY A 196 19.15 -15.31 5.11
N ILE A 197 18.25 -15.18 6.09
CA ILE A 197 17.63 -13.88 6.41
C ILE A 197 18.66 -12.83 6.85
N VAL A 198 19.73 -13.24 7.55
CA VAL A 198 20.79 -12.33 8.00
C VAL A 198 21.58 -11.80 6.80
N GLU A 199 21.92 -12.67 5.86
CA GLU A 199 22.62 -12.31 4.62
C GLU A 199 21.79 -11.35 3.78
N ASP A 200 20.47 -11.55 3.71
CA ASP A 200 19.56 -10.67 2.99
C ASP A 200 19.39 -9.30 3.68
N ILE A 201 19.44 -9.24 5.02
CA ILE A 201 19.48 -7.97 5.77
C ILE A 201 20.79 -7.22 5.51
N VAL A 202 21.93 -7.92 5.57
CA VAL A 202 23.26 -7.31 5.32
C VAL A 202 23.41 -6.85 3.87
N ALA A 203 22.72 -7.51 2.92
CA ALA A 203 22.72 -7.16 1.52
C ALA A 203 21.64 -6.14 1.11
N ASP A 204 20.99 -5.46 2.08
CA ASP A 204 19.92 -4.48 1.86
C ASP A 204 18.74 -5.00 1.02
N LYS A 205 18.51 -6.33 0.99
CA LYS A 205 17.35 -6.92 0.33
C LYS A 205 16.10 -6.87 1.19
N ILE A 206 16.28 -6.90 2.51
CA ILE A 206 15.22 -6.80 3.51
C ILE A 206 15.64 -5.80 4.57
N PHE A 207 14.70 -4.95 4.97
CA PHE A 207 14.87 -4.06 6.11
C PHE A 207 13.87 -4.44 7.21
N GLY A 208 14.33 -4.65 8.43
CA GLY A 208 13.47 -5.02 9.55
C GLY A 208 14.23 -5.30 10.84
N PHE A 209 13.49 -5.72 11.86
CA PHE A 209 14.05 -6.19 13.13
C PHE A 209 13.96 -7.71 13.17
N LEU A 210 15.09 -8.36 13.44
CA LEU A 210 15.15 -9.80 13.71
C LEU A 210 15.08 -10.00 15.22
N GLU A 211 14.09 -10.75 15.69
CA GLU A 211 13.87 -11.11 17.09
C GLU A 211 14.00 -12.63 17.28
#